data_AF-A0A5N6LZ38-F1
#
_entry.id   AF-A0A5N6LZ38-F1
#
_cell.length_a   1.000
_cell.length_b   1.000
_cell.length_c   1.000
_cell.angle_alpha   90.00
_cell.angle_beta   90.00
_cell.angle_gamma   90.00
#
_symmetry.space_group_name_H-M   'P 1'
#
loop_
_entity.id
_entity.type
_entity.pdbx_description
1 polymer ?
#
loop_
_entity_poly.entity_id
_entity_poly.type
_entity_poly.pdbx_seq_one_letter_code
_entity_poly.pdbx_strand_id
1 'polypeptide(L)'
;MSNDLRSWFVTSQTVKVEHQKPSGLLEQPEIPQWKWEQIAMDFITKLPRTSSGHDSIWVIIDRLTKSAHFLPIRETYKMEKLARLYVDEIVVRHGVPLSIISDRDSRFTSRFWQSLQQSLGTSVNLSTAYHPQTDGQSERTIQTLEDMLRTCILDFGGSWDTYLPLIEFSYNNSYHSSIGSAPFEALYGRKCRSPICWTEVGDNRITGPELIQETTDKIAQIQQILQATRSREKSYADKRHKSLEFDVGDRVMLKVSPWKGLVRYDFSKRKQKKLAEQDLNTQSTNTKVNF
;
A
#
# COMPACT_ATOMS: atom_id res chain seq x y z
N MET A 1 -16.58 -24.40 -40.00
CA MET A 1 -17.42 -23.48 -39.20
C MET A 1 -17.35 -23.69 -37.68
N SER A 2 -16.88 -24.83 -37.14
CA SER A 2 -16.84 -25.09 -35.68
C SER A 2 -15.59 -24.57 -34.94
N ASN A 3 -14.41 -24.51 -35.61
CA ASN A 3 -13.17 -24.04 -34.97
C ASN A 3 -13.10 -22.52 -34.78
N ASP A 4 -13.73 -21.74 -35.68
CA ASP A 4 -13.74 -20.28 -35.58
C ASP A 4 -14.58 -19.80 -34.39
N LEU A 5 -15.72 -20.44 -34.10
CA LEU A 5 -16.54 -20.07 -32.94
C LEU A 5 -15.82 -20.36 -31.62
N ARG A 6 -15.03 -21.45 -31.52
CA ARG A 6 -14.20 -21.73 -30.34
C ARG A 6 -13.05 -20.74 -30.19
N SER A 7 -12.37 -20.41 -31.29
CA SER A 7 -11.33 -19.37 -31.32
C SER A 7 -11.89 -18.01 -30.90
N TRP A 8 -13.07 -17.63 -31.43
CA TRP A 8 -13.75 -16.38 -31.09
C TRP A 8 -14.26 -16.35 -29.65
N PHE A 9 -14.71 -17.49 -29.09
CA PHE A 9 -15.11 -17.59 -27.68
C PHE A 9 -13.92 -17.43 -26.73
N VAL A 10 -12.78 -18.06 -27.02
CA VAL A 10 -11.54 -17.96 -26.23
C VAL A 10 -10.96 -16.55 -26.33
N THR A 11 -10.99 -15.94 -27.51
CA THR A 11 -10.55 -14.54 -27.71
C THR A 11 -11.49 -13.55 -27.03
N SER A 12 -12.81 -13.83 -26.99
CA SER A 12 -13.79 -13.02 -26.27
C SER A 12 -13.68 -13.15 -24.74
N GLN A 13 -13.30 -14.34 -24.23
CA GLN A 13 -13.05 -14.55 -22.79
C GLN A 13 -11.76 -13.90 -22.30
N THR A 14 -10.70 -13.86 -23.11
CA THR A 14 -9.41 -13.23 -22.77
C THR A 14 -9.45 -11.70 -22.78
N VAL A 15 -10.38 -11.09 -23.51
CA VAL A 15 -10.53 -9.62 -23.62
C VAL A 15 -11.67 -9.08 -22.71
N LYS A 16 -12.43 -9.96 -22.05
CA LYS A 16 -13.44 -9.55 -21.07
C LYS A 16 -12.77 -9.06 -19.79
N VAL A 17 -13.00 -7.79 -19.46
CA VAL A 17 -12.68 -7.27 -18.12
C VAL A 17 -13.50 -8.05 -17.12
N GLU A 18 -12.80 -8.77 -16.24
CA GLU A 18 -13.40 -9.50 -15.14
C GLU A 18 -13.99 -8.51 -14.14
N HIS A 19 -15.33 -8.52 -14.02
CA HIS A 19 -16.08 -7.73 -13.04
C HIS A 19 -16.28 -8.50 -11.72
N GLN A 20 -15.69 -9.70 -11.62
CA GLN A 20 -15.66 -10.52 -10.42
C GLN A 20 -14.58 -10.00 -9.47
N LYS A 21 -14.83 -10.17 -8.17
CA LYS A 21 -13.94 -9.69 -7.12
C LYS A 21 -12.86 -10.76 -6.88
N PRO A 22 -11.64 -10.37 -6.48
CA PRO A 22 -10.54 -11.32 -6.32
C PRO A 22 -10.92 -12.45 -5.36
N SER A 23 -10.71 -13.68 -5.81
CA SER A 23 -11.08 -14.93 -5.15
C SER A 23 -9.84 -15.60 -4.52
N GLY A 24 -10.03 -16.22 -3.35
CA GLY A 24 -9.02 -16.97 -2.62
C GLY A 24 -9.05 -16.69 -1.11
N LEU A 25 -8.89 -17.73 -0.28
CA LEU A 25 -8.72 -17.56 1.17
C LEU A 25 -7.38 -16.87 1.43
N LEU A 26 -7.39 -15.90 2.34
CA LEU A 26 -6.19 -15.19 2.75
C LEU A 26 -5.29 -16.17 3.52
N GLU A 27 -4.10 -16.48 2.99
CA GLU A 27 -3.06 -17.09 3.82
C GLU A 27 -2.53 -15.98 4.72
N GLN A 28 -3.01 -15.97 5.97
CA GLN A 28 -2.48 -15.04 6.96
C GLN A 28 -1.04 -15.46 7.27
N PRO A 29 -0.05 -14.55 7.13
CA PRO A 29 1.28 -14.80 7.67
C PRO A 29 1.16 -15.15 9.14
N GLU A 30 2.09 -15.96 9.62
CA GLU A 30 2.23 -16.19 11.05
C GLU A 30 2.19 -14.86 11.81
N ILE A 31 1.26 -14.77 12.76
CA ILE A 31 1.13 -13.60 13.62
C ILE A 31 2.43 -13.51 14.42
N PRO A 32 3.11 -12.34 14.42
CA PRO A 32 4.33 -12.17 15.20
C PRO A 32 4.08 -12.49 16.67
N GLN A 33 5.04 -13.13 17.33
CA GLN A 33 4.92 -13.42 18.76
C GLN A 33 5.16 -12.16 19.58
N TRP A 34 6.01 -11.26 19.08
CA TRP A 34 6.36 -10.03 19.76
C TRP A 34 6.22 -8.78 18.88
N LYS A 35 6.01 -7.66 19.55
CA LYS A 35 5.93 -6.34 18.92
C LYS A 35 7.24 -6.02 18.20
N TRP A 36 7.13 -5.39 17.02
CA TRP A 36 8.26 -4.96 16.20
C TRP A 36 9.15 -6.07 15.65
N GLU A 37 8.79 -7.36 15.80
CA GLU A 37 9.50 -8.45 15.13
C GLU A 37 9.24 -8.46 13.62
N GLN A 38 8.03 -8.13 13.21
CA GLN A 38 7.66 -8.07 11.80
C GLN A 38 7.01 -6.73 11.50
N ILE A 39 7.60 -6.00 10.56
CA ILE A 39 7.12 -4.68 10.17
C ILE A 39 6.76 -4.66 8.69
N ALA A 40 5.84 -3.78 8.33
CA ALA A 40 5.54 -3.44 6.95
C ALA A 40 6.03 -2.02 6.65
N MET A 41 6.58 -1.82 5.46
CA MET A 41 7.12 -0.54 5.00
C MET A 41 6.55 -0.15 3.65
N ASP A 42 6.25 1.13 3.49
CA ASP A 42 5.82 1.70 2.21
C ASP A 42 6.27 3.16 2.05
N PHE A 43 6.29 3.63 0.80
CA PHE A 43 6.57 5.02 0.48
C PHE A 43 5.37 5.70 -0.20
N ILE A 44 4.82 6.70 0.47
CA ILE A 44 3.86 7.60 -0.14
C ILE A 44 4.63 8.69 -0.88
N THR A 45 4.63 8.59 -2.21
CA THR A 45 5.37 9.49 -3.10
C THR A 45 4.47 10.52 -3.79
N LYS A 46 5.10 11.47 -4.50
CA LYS A 46 4.46 12.51 -5.30
C LYS A 46 3.49 13.39 -4.50
N LEU A 47 3.88 13.73 -3.28
CA LEU A 47 3.14 14.67 -2.45
C LEU A 47 3.48 16.12 -2.83
N PRO A 48 2.59 17.09 -2.53
CA PRO A 48 2.93 18.50 -2.64
C PRO A 48 4.19 18.80 -1.84
N ARG A 49 5.16 19.48 -2.46
CA ARG A 49 6.44 19.76 -1.80
C ARG A 49 6.26 20.78 -0.67
N THR A 50 6.79 20.50 0.51
CA THR A 50 6.72 21.40 1.66
C THR A 50 7.77 22.51 1.60
N SER A 51 7.62 23.53 2.44
CA SER A 51 8.63 24.60 2.60
C SER A 51 9.98 24.07 3.07
N SER A 52 10.00 23.04 3.91
CA SER A 52 11.23 22.35 4.33
C SER A 52 11.75 21.37 3.26
N GLY A 53 11.01 21.20 2.17
CA GLY A 53 11.41 20.51 0.96
C GLY A 53 11.06 19.03 0.90
N HIS A 54 10.25 18.50 1.82
CA HIS A 54 9.76 17.12 1.79
C HIS A 54 8.68 16.93 0.72
N ASP A 55 8.70 15.80 0.03
CA ASP A 55 7.77 15.47 -1.06
C ASP A 55 7.25 14.02 -0.98
N SER A 56 7.60 13.31 0.09
CA SER A 56 7.27 11.91 0.31
C SER A 56 7.24 11.57 1.79
N ILE A 57 6.52 10.50 2.15
CA ILE A 57 6.47 9.94 3.51
C ILE A 57 6.92 8.49 3.45
N TRP A 58 7.82 8.10 4.36
CA TRP A 58 8.13 6.71 4.63
C TRP A 58 7.25 6.23 5.78
N VAL A 59 6.36 5.29 5.46
CA VAL A 59 5.44 4.67 6.40
C VAL A 59 6.03 3.36 6.89
N ILE A 60 6.07 3.17 8.21
CA ILE A 60 6.61 1.97 8.85
C ILE A 60 5.63 1.52 9.92
N ILE A 61 5.11 0.30 9.82
CA ILE A 61 4.02 -0.20 10.67
C ILE A 61 4.41 -1.53 11.30
N ASP A 62 4.25 -1.65 12.61
CA ASP A 62 4.33 -2.94 13.30
C ASP A 62 3.12 -3.82 12.97
N ARG A 63 3.37 -5.04 12.48
CA ARG A 63 2.28 -5.93 12.04
C ARG A 63 1.44 -6.44 13.21
N LEU A 64 1.99 -6.50 14.42
CA LEU A 64 1.29 -6.97 15.61
C LEU A 64 0.41 -5.87 16.22
N THR A 65 1.03 -4.80 16.71
CA THR A 65 0.34 -3.71 17.44
C THR A 65 -0.29 -2.67 16.53
N LYS A 66 0.01 -2.71 15.22
CA LYS A 66 -0.37 -1.67 14.24
C LYS A 66 0.19 -0.29 14.57
N SER A 67 1.17 -0.18 15.47
CA SER A 67 1.84 1.10 15.74
C SER A 67 2.60 1.52 14.49
N ALA A 68 2.43 2.77 14.08
CA ALA A 68 3.04 3.32 12.87
C ALA A 68 4.00 4.47 13.19
N HIS A 69 5.03 4.63 12.36
CA HIS A 69 5.85 5.84 12.24
C HIS A 69 5.68 6.43 10.85
N PHE A 70 5.59 7.75 10.79
CA PHE A 70 5.51 8.51 9.54
C PHE A 70 6.71 9.44 9.43
N LEU A 71 7.67 9.09 8.57
CA LEU A 71 8.90 9.85 8.44
C LEU A 71 8.85 10.73 7.18
N PRO A 72 8.98 12.06 7.28
CA PRO A 72 8.99 12.92 6.12
C PRO A 72 10.34 12.78 5.40
N ILE A 73 10.29 12.50 4.10
CA ILE A 73 11.48 12.27 3.27
C ILE A 73 11.42 13.06 1.96
N ARG A 74 12.50 12.99 1.20
CA ARG A 74 12.53 13.43 -0.19
C ARG A 74 12.77 12.24 -1.10
N GLU A 75 12.11 12.16 -2.25
CA GLU A 75 12.36 11.11 -3.26
C GLU A 75 13.82 11.09 -3.70
N THR A 76 14.47 12.24 -3.67
CA THR A 76 15.89 12.43 -4.03
C THR A 76 16.88 11.99 -2.94
N TYR A 77 16.42 11.55 -1.77
CA TYR A 77 17.31 11.04 -0.73
C TYR A 77 18.03 9.78 -1.20
N LYS A 78 19.35 9.77 -1.01
CA LYS A 78 20.15 8.58 -1.23
C LYS A 78 19.85 7.52 -0.17
N MET A 79 20.07 6.25 -0.52
CA MET A 79 19.80 5.14 0.38
C MET A 79 20.59 5.19 1.69
N GLU A 80 21.80 5.77 1.69
CA GLU A 80 22.59 5.95 2.91
C GLU A 80 21.91 6.90 3.91
N LYS A 81 21.21 7.93 3.40
CA LYS A 81 20.44 8.86 4.23
C LYS A 81 19.19 8.18 4.79
N LEU A 82 18.49 7.40 3.95
CA LEU A 82 17.33 6.62 4.39
C LEU A 82 17.73 5.57 5.45
N ALA A 83 18.85 4.89 5.27
CA ALA A 83 19.34 3.92 6.26
C ALA A 83 19.65 4.55 7.61
N ARG A 84 20.28 5.74 7.64
CA ARG A 84 20.50 6.48 8.90
C ARG A 84 19.17 6.82 9.56
N LEU A 85 18.23 7.37 8.80
CA LEU A 85 16.90 7.72 9.31
C LEU A 85 16.17 6.48 9.86
N TYR A 86 16.26 5.34 9.19
CA TYR A 86 15.69 4.08 9.67
C TYR A 86 16.32 3.63 11.00
N VAL A 87 17.65 3.73 11.14
CA VAL A 87 18.32 3.39 12.39
C VAL A 87 17.90 4.35 13.50
N ASP A 88 17.98 5.65 13.25
CA ASP A 88 17.73 6.71 14.23
C ASP A 88 16.28 6.69 14.75
N GLU A 89 15.31 6.42 13.87
CA GLU A 89 13.89 6.52 14.22
C GLU A 89 13.25 5.18 14.55
N ILE A 90 13.72 4.07 13.97
CA ILE A 90 13.10 2.74 14.16
C ILE A 90 13.97 1.85 15.02
N VAL A 91 15.20 1.58 14.60
CA VAL A 91 16.07 0.60 15.29
C VAL A 91 16.38 1.05 16.70
N VAL A 92 16.68 2.34 16.91
CA VAL A 92 16.94 2.89 18.26
C VAL A 92 15.73 2.77 19.18
N ARG A 93 14.50 2.89 18.65
CA ARG A 93 13.28 2.90 19.45
C ARG A 93 12.74 1.49 19.74
N HIS A 94 12.85 0.59 18.77
CA HIS A 94 12.16 -0.71 18.79
C HIS A 94 13.08 -1.92 18.64
N GLY A 95 14.36 -1.70 18.33
CA GLY A 95 15.29 -2.75 17.98
C GLY A 95 15.22 -3.13 16.50
N VAL A 96 16.02 -4.13 16.13
CA VAL A 96 16.08 -4.66 14.77
C VAL A 96 14.94 -5.67 14.57
N PRO A 97 14.07 -5.49 13.56
CA PRO A 97 13.01 -6.45 13.25
C PRO A 97 13.59 -7.75 12.68
N LEU A 98 12.90 -8.87 12.89
CA LEU A 98 13.21 -10.16 12.28
C LEU A 98 12.88 -10.17 10.78
N SER A 99 11.78 -9.50 10.41
CA SER A 99 11.36 -9.41 9.01
C SER A 99 10.73 -8.07 8.65
N ILE A 100 10.93 -7.68 7.39
CA ILE A 100 10.30 -6.52 6.76
C ILE A 100 9.50 -7.01 5.56
N ILE A 101 8.24 -6.60 5.49
CA ILE A 101 7.43 -6.69 4.27
C ILE A 101 7.43 -5.32 3.61
N SER A 102 7.78 -5.24 2.33
CA SER A 102 7.73 -3.99 1.58
C SER A 102 7.22 -4.22 0.17
N ASP A 103 6.82 -3.15 -0.51
CA ASP A 103 6.58 -3.21 -1.96
C ASP A 103 7.90 -3.40 -2.74
N ARG A 104 7.80 -3.38 -4.07
CA ARG A 104 8.95 -3.51 -4.98
C ARG A 104 9.56 -2.16 -5.37
N ASP A 105 9.41 -1.13 -4.54
CA ASP A 105 10.09 0.14 -4.78
C ASP A 105 11.61 -0.10 -4.97
N SER A 106 12.18 0.62 -5.93
CA SER A 106 13.61 0.57 -6.25
C SER A 106 14.54 0.75 -5.04
N ARG A 107 14.07 1.49 -4.02
CA ARG A 107 14.80 1.73 -2.77
C ARG A 107 14.92 0.46 -1.94
N PHE A 108 13.83 -0.29 -1.79
CA PHE A 108 13.81 -1.57 -1.06
C PHE A 108 14.45 -2.72 -1.85
N THR A 109 14.45 -2.65 -3.17
CA THR A 109 15.13 -3.64 -4.03
C THR A 109 16.60 -3.34 -4.27
N SER A 110 17.12 -2.21 -3.76
CA SER A 110 18.52 -1.82 -3.92
C SER A 110 19.46 -2.80 -3.21
N ARG A 111 20.62 -3.07 -3.83
CA ARG A 111 21.66 -3.92 -3.22
C ARG A 111 22.13 -3.39 -1.87
N PHE A 112 22.18 -2.07 -1.73
CA PHE A 112 22.54 -1.42 -0.48
C PHE A 112 21.55 -1.77 0.63
N TRP A 113 20.24 -1.64 0.38
CA TRP A 113 19.21 -1.99 1.37
C TRP A 113 19.25 -3.46 1.74
N GLN A 114 19.35 -4.35 0.75
CA GLN A 114 19.46 -5.80 0.98
C GLN A 114 20.68 -6.15 1.84
N SER A 115 21.84 -5.55 1.54
CA SER A 115 23.07 -5.80 2.30
C SER A 115 22.99 -5.26 3.72
N LEU A 116 22.36 -4.09 3.91
CA LEU A 116 22.12 -3.52 5.24
C LEU A 116 21.25 -4.44 6.09
N GLN A 117 20.10 -4.87 5.55
CA GLN A 117 19.16 -5.72 6.28
C GLN A 117 19.77 -7.10 6.59
N GLN A 118 20.49 -7.68 5.64
CA GLN A 118 21.24 -8.93 5.87
C GLN A 118 22.27 -8.78 7.00
N SER A 119 22.97 -7.64 7.05
CA SER A 119 23.96 -7.37 8.11
C SER A 119 23.32 -7.16 9.48
N LEU A 120 22.10 -6.63 9.51
CA LEU A 120 21.29 -6.50 10.73
C LEU A 120 20.63 -7.82 11.16
N GLY A 121 20.62 -8.85 10.30
CA GLY A 121 19.93 -10.12 10.55
C GLY A 121 18.44 -10.08 10.23
N THR A 122 17.98 -9.09 9.46
CA THR A 122 16.59 -8.91 9.07
C THR A 122 16.31 -9.54 7.70
N SER A 123 15.24 -10.32 7.60
CA SER A 123 14.73 -10.85 6.34
C SER A 123 13.85 -9.83 5.62
N VAL A 124 14.05 -9.62 4.31
CA VAL A 124 13.23 -8.70 3.50
C VAL A 124 12.36 -9.50 2.54
N ASN A 125 11.05 -9.39 2.73
CA ASN A 125 10.02 -10.05 1.95
C ASN A 125 9.33 -9.03 1.05
N LEU A 126 9.64 -9.07 -0.25
CA LEU A 126 9.01 -8.18 -1.23
C LEU A 126 7.61 -8.68 -1.57
N SER A 127 6.60 -7.84 -1.40
CA SER A 127 5.24 -8.14 -1.81
C SER A 127 5.21 -8.41 -3.33
N THR A 128 4.43 -9.40 -3.72
CA THR A 128 4.14 -9.61 -5.14
C THR A 128 3.12 -8.58 -5.56
N ALA A 129 3.38 -7.83 -6.63
CA ALA A 129 2.51 -6.77 -7.17
C ALA A 129 1.05 -7.20 -7.49
N TYR A 130 0.71 -8.49 -7.33
CA TYR A 130 -0.57 -9.10 -7.69
C TYR A 130 -1.05 -10.22 -6.76
N HIS A 131 -0.45 -10.43 -5.58
CA HIS A 131 -0.95 -11.43 -4.62
C HIS A 131 -1.20 -10.82 -3.22
N PRO A 132 -2.36 -10.17 -3.04
CA PRO A 132 -2.83 -9.69 -1.73
C PRO A 132 -3.10 -10.82 -0.73
N GLN A 133 -2.99 -12.09 -1.14
CA GLN A 133 -3.39 -13.22 -0.32
C GLN A 133 -2.42 -13.53 0.80
N THR A 134 -1.15 -13.16 0.68
CA THR A 134 -0.16 -13.45 1.71
C THR A 134 -0.07 -12.35 2.77
N ASP A 135 -0.69 -11.17 2.64
CA ASP A 135 -0.79 -10.19 3.74
C ASP A 135 -1.87 -9.12 3.52
N GLY A 136 -3.03 -9.51 2.97
CA GLY A 136 -4.08 -8.55 2.60
C GLY A 136 -4.69 -7.78 3.78
N GLN A 137 -4.34 -8.13 5.02
CA GLN A 137 -4.65 -7.34 6.22
C GLN A 137 -3.71 -6.15 6.37
N SER A 138 -2.39 -6.32 6.22
CA SER A 138 -1.45 -5.20 6.27
C SER A 138 -1.61 -4.32 5.03
N GLU A 139 -1.84 -4.91 3.85
CA GLU A 139 -2.01 -4.17 2.60
C GLU A 139 -3.25 -3.26 2.64
N ARG A 140 -4.38 -3.77 3.18
CA ARG A 140 -5.58 -2.93 3.41
C ARG A 140 -5.30 -1.84 4.45
N THR A 141 -4.65 -2.18 5.56
CA THR A 141 -4.34 -1.20 6.62
C THR A 141 -3.41 -0.09 6.10
N ILE A 142 -2.43 -0.43 5.26
CA ILE A 142 -1.53 0.51 4.61
C ILE A 142 -2.33 1.38 3.63
N GLN A 143 -3.18 0.81 2.79
CA GLN A 143 -4.04 1.59 1.87
C GLN A 143 -4.96 2.56 2.62
N THR A 144 -5.61 2.14 3.72
CA THR A 144 -6.40 3.02 4.59
C THR A 144 -5.59 4.22 5.05
N LEU A 145 -4.37 3.91 5.49
CA LEU A 145 -3.45 4.86 6.07
C LEU A 145 -2.93 5.81 4.98
N GLU A 146 -2.65 5.32 3.78
CA GLU A 146 -2.29 6.15 2.63
C GLU A 146 -3.42 7.12 2.27
N ASP A 147 -4.65 6.63 2.17
CA ASP A 147 -5.83 7.47 1.85
C ASP A 147 -6.06 8.53 2.92
N MET A 148 -5.92 8.16 4.20
CA MET A 148 -5.97 9.09 5.32
C MET A 148 -4.86 10.14 5.21
N LEU A 149 -3.60 9.72 5.03
CA LEU A 149 -2.46 10.64 4.93
C LEU A 149 -2.62 11.58 3.75
N ARG A 150 -3.01 11.09 2.57
CA ARG A 150 -3.27 11.92 1.39
C ARG A 150 -4.36 12.95 1.66
N THR A 151 -5.40 12.59 2.38
CA THR A 151 -6.47 13.53 2.76
C THR A 151 -5.94 14.61 3.71
N CYS A 152 -5.24 14.22 4.78
CA CYS A 152 -4.60 15.18 5.70
C CYS A 152 -3.64 16.14 4.97
N ILE A 153 -2.87 15.63 4.01
CA ILE A 153 -1.90 16.42 3.24
C ILE A 153 -2.60 17.46 2.36
N LEU A 154 -3.75 17.11 1.77
CA LEU A 154 -4.54 18.05 0.99
C LEU A 154 -5.07 19.20 1.87
N ASP A 155 -5.54 18.87 3.07
CA ASP A 155 -6.09 19.85 4.02
C ASP A 155 -5.00 20.75 4.63
N PHE A 156 -3.82 20.19 4.93
CA PHE A 156 -2.71 20.93 5.52
C PHE A 156 -1.81 21.62 4.48
N GLY A 157 -1.94 21.28 3.20
CA GLY A 157 -1.21 21.94 2.11
C GLY A 157 0.31 21.87 2.27
N GLY A 158 1.01 22.96 1.94
CA GLY A 158 2.49 23.00 1.91
C GLY A 158 3.22 22.87 3.25
N SER A 159 2.50 22.70 4.36
CA SER A 159 3.06 22.51 5.71
C SER A 159 2.69 21.15 6.32
N TRP A 160 2.23 20.20 5.51
CA TRP A 160 1.81 18.88 5.98
C TRP A 160 2.87 18.14 6.81
N ASP A 161 4.16 18.36 6.54
CA ASP A 161 5.26 17.75 7.29
C ASP A 161 5.35 18.24 8.74
N THR A 162 4.93 19.47 9.01
CA THR A 162 4.88 20.06 10.35
C THR A 162 3.81 19.37 11.21
N TYR A 163 2.73 18.91 10.58
CA TYR A 163 1.63 18.23 11.26
C TYR A 163 1.76 16.71 11.28
N LEU A 164 2.74 16.14 10.57
CA LEU A 164 2.93 14.71 10.47
C LEU A 164 3.05 14.00 11.85
N PRO A 165 3.74 14.56 12.86
CA PRO A 165 3.73 14.00 14.21
C PRO A 165 2.35 13.96 14.86
N LEU A 166 1.48 14.96 14.59
CA LEU A 166 0.10 14.96 15.10
C LEU A 166 -0.76 13.93 14.39
N ILE A 167 -0.50 13.67 13.11
CA ILE A 167 -1.19 12.62 12.35
C ILE A 167 -0.80 11.24 12.89
N GLU A 168 0.50 11.00 13.09
CA GLU A 168 1.02 9.78 13.72
C GLU A 168 0.42 9.57 15.12
N PHE A 169 0.44 10.62 15.94
CA PHE A 169 -0.14 10.59 17.28
C PHE A 169 -1.64 10.23 17.23
N SER A 170 -2.41 10.87 16.34
CA SER A 170 -3.84 10.62 16.23
C SER A 170 -4.13 9.19 15.74
N TYR A 171 -3.36 8.69 14.78
CA TYR A 171 -3.47 7.32 14.29
C TYR A 171 -3.18 6.30 15.41
N ASN A 172 -2.02 6.42 16.07
CA ASN A 172 -1.59 5.48 17.10
C ASN A 172 -2.48 5.48 18.34
N ASN A 173 -3.24 6.55 18.60
CA ASN A 173 -4.16 6.64 19.73
C ASN A 173 -5.63 6.38 19.37
N SER A 174 -5.92 6.11 18.10
CA SER A 174 -7.27 5.78 17.67
C SER A 174 -7.54 4.29 17.80
N TYR A 175 -8.78 3.90 18.12
CA TYR A 175 -9.16 2.50 18.25
C TYR A 175 -9.05 1.74 16.92
N HIS A 176 -8.42 0.56 16.92
CA HIS A 176 -8.33 -0.32 15.75
C HIS A 176 -9.09 -1.62 16.02
N SER A 177 -10.11 -1.90 15.21
CA SER A 177 -10.97 -3.10 15.40
C SER A 177 -10.21 -4.42 15.22
N SER A 178 -9.17 -4.44 14.40
CA SER A 178 -8.35 -5.64 14.15
C SER A 178 -7.52 -6.09 15.36
N ILE A 179 -7.20 -5.18 16.27
CA ILE A 179 -6.43 -5.46 17.50
C ILE A 179 -7.23 -5.20 18.79
N GLY A 180 -8.49 -4.77 18.67
CA GLY A 180 -9.38 -4.52 19.81
C GLY A 180 -8.95 -3.37 20.74
N SER A 181 -8.00 -2.54 20.33
CA SER A 181 -7.42 -1.47 21.15
C SER A 181 -6.79 -0.39 20.28
N ALA A 182 -6.26 0.69 20.88
CA ALA A 182 -5.43 1.63 20.14
C ALA A 182 -4.00 1.08 19.97
N PRO A 183 -3.31 1.33 18.84
CA PRO A 183 -1.93 0.88 18.65
C PRO A 183 -0.96 1.24 19.79
N PHE A 184 -1.11 2.43 20.38
CA PHE A 184 -0.36 2.87 21.55
C PHE A 184 -0.60 1.96 22.76
N GLU A 185 -1.86 1.60 23.01
CA GLU A 185 -2.23 0.74 24.12
C GLU A 185 -1.67 -0.68 23.93
N ALA A 186 -1.78 -1.22 22.71
CA ALA A 186 -1.18 -2.51 22.36
C ALA A 186 0.35 -2.49 22.48
N LEU A 187 1.01 -1.38 22.15
CA LEU A 187 2.46 -1.27 22.20
C LEU A 187 3.02 -1.12 23.63
N TYR A 188 2.38 -0.27 24.45
CA TYR A 188 2.89 0.12 25.77
C TYR A 188 2.17 -0.55 26.94
N GLY A 189 1.08 -1.30 26.70
CA GLY A 189 0.28 -1.94 27.74
C GLY A 189 -0.52 -0.96 28.61
N ARG A 190 -0.66 0.29 28.17
CA ARG A 190 -1.45 1.33 28.86
C ARG A 190 -2.03 2.32 27.88
N LYS A 191 -3.17 2.91 28.23
CA LYS A 191 -3.72 4.04 27.48
C LYS A 191 -2.78 5.24 27.53
N CYS A 192 -2.75 5.98 26.42
CA CYS A 192 -2.02 7.24 26.36
C CYS A 192 -2.61 8.24 27.35
N ARG A 193 -1.73 8.99 28.03
CA ARG A 193 -2.14 10.11 28.87
C ARG A 193 -1.90 11.37 28.06
N SER A 194 -2.97 12.02 27.63
CA SER A 194 -2.88 13.30 26.96
C SER A 194 -3.95 14.25 27.48
N PRO A 195 -3.69 15.58 27.48
CA PRO A 195 -4.69 16.62 27.69
C PRO A 195 -6.01 16.43 26.94
N ILE A 196 -5.97 15.71 25.82
CA ILE A 196 -7.07 15.49 24.87
C ILE A 196 -7.72 14.11 25.07
N CYS A 197 -7.09 13.19 25.83
CA CYS A 197 -7.50 11.80 25.99
C CYS A 197 -7.47 11.33 27.47
N TRP A 198 -8.01 12.15 28.39
CA TRP A 198 -8.22 11.73 29.78
C TRP A 198 -9.43 10.79 29.87
N THR A 199 -9.22 9.53 30.28
CA THR A 199 -10.35 8.62 30.59
C THR A 199 -10.56 8.34 32.06
N GLU A 200 -9.69 8.74 33.00
CA GLU A 200 -9.98 8.61 34.43
C GLU A 200 -9.45 9.78 35.29
N VAL A 201 -10.42 10.40 35.98
CA VAL A 201 -10.39 11.25 37.18
C VAL A 201 -9.58 12.56 37.13
N GLY A 202 -10.32 13.67 37.08
CA GLY A 202 -9.87 14.99 37.57
C GLY A 202 -9.97 16.10 36.52
N ASP A 203 -11.03 16.90 36.64
CA ASP A 203 -11.18 18.28 36.16
C ASP A 203 -9.98 18.93 35.44
N ASN A 204 -10.15 19.33 34.17
CA ASN A 204 -10.56 20.70 33.84
C ASN A 204 -10.43 21.05 32.36
N ARG A 205 -11.30 21.99 31.95
CA ARG A 205 -11.22 22.83 30.75
C ARG A 205 -9.78 23.33 30.56
N ILE A 206 -9.12 22.92 29.49
CA ILE A 206 -7.80 23.44 29.15
C ILE A 206 -7.99 24.67 28.27
N THR A 207 -8.13 25.82 28.91
CA THR A 207 -7.69 27.09 28.31
C THR A 207 -6.16 27.10 28.43
N GLY A 208 -5.50 26.32 27.58
CA GLY A 208 -4.04 26.23 27.52
C GLY A 208 -3.45 27.37 26.68
N PRO A 209 -2.10 27.48 26.61
CA PRO A 209 -1.43 28.32 25.63
C PRO A 209 -1.99 28.05 24.22
N GLU A 210 -2.01 29.07 23.36
CA GLU A 210 -2.53 29.00 21.98
C GLU A 210 -2.08 27.74 21.21
N LEU A 211 -0.82 27.33 21.42
CA LEU A 211 -0.23 26.10 20.88
C LEU A 211 -1.00 24.81 21.25
N ILE A 212 -1.49 24.68 22.49
CA ILE A 212 -2.27 23.51 22.93
C ILE A 212 -3.63 23.51 22.25
N GLN A 213 -4.24 24.68 22.11
CA GLN A 213 -5.54 24.81 21.47
C GLN A 213 -5.44 24.50 19.96
N GLU A 214 -4.44 25.07 19.28
CA GLU A 214 -4.14 24.74 17.89
C GLU A 214 -3.89 23.24 17.70
N THR A 215 -3.07 22.63 18.58
CA THR A 215 -2.82 21.19 18.54
C THR A 215 -4.09 20.36 18.75
N THR A 216 -4.96 20.79 19.66
CA THR A 216 -6.24 20.12 19.95
C THR A 216 -7.19 20.19 18.76
N ASP A 217 -7.31 21.36 18.13
CA ASP A 217 -8.15 21.58 16.96
C ASP A 217 -7.67 20.75 15.76
N LYS A 218 -6.35 20.66 15.56
CA LYS A 218 -5.74 19.83 14.51
C LYS A 218 -5.95 18.34 14.77
N ILE A 219 -5.79 17.88 16.00
CA ILE A 219 -6.08 16.48 16.37
C ILE A 219 -7.55 16.15 16.11
N ALA A 220 -8.49 17.04 16.46
CA ALA A 220 -9.90 16.82 16.19
C ALA A 220 -10.19 16.69 14.67
N GLN A 221 -9.57 17.54 13.83
CA GLN A 221 -9.67 17.43 12.37
C GLN A 221 -9.12 16.09 11.86
N ILE A 222 -7.95 15.65 12.34
CA ILE A 222 -7.35 14.38 11.94
C ILE A 222 -8.22 13.19 12.35
N GLN A 223 -8.81 13.22 13.54
CA GLN A 223 -9.74 12.19 14.00
C GLN A 223 -10.99 12.09 13.12
N GLN A 224 -11.53 13.23 12.67
CA GLN A 224 -12.66 13.26 11.73
C GLN A 224 -12.27 12.65 10.38
N ILE A 225 -11.10 13.00 9.83
CA ILE A 225 -10.58 12.40 8.58
C ILE A 225 -10.44 10.89 8.75
N LEU A 226 -9.83 10.44 9.85
CA LEU A 226 -9.65 9.01 10.13
C LEU A 226 -11.00 8.27 10.20
N GLN A 227 -11.99 8.83 10.87
CA GLN A 227 -13.33 8.24 10.96
C GLN A 227 -14.04 8.22 9.61
N ALA A 228 -13.89 9.26 8.79
CA ALA A 228 -14.45 9.33 7.44
C ALA A 228 -13.81 8.28 6.51
N THR A 229 -12.48 8.14 6.53
CA THR A 229 -11.75 7.14 5.73
C THR A 229 -12.19 5.73 6.11
N ARG A 230 -12.25 5.41 7.41
CA ARG A 230 -12.74 4.10 7.90
C ARG A 230 -14.18 3.82 7.48
N SER A 231 -15.06 4.81 7.56
CA SER A 231 -16.47 4.67 7.16
C SER A 231 -16.58 4.39 5.66
N ARG A 232 -15.77 5.08 4.84
CA ARG A 232 -15.69 4.86 3.40
C ARG A 232 -15.21 3.46 3.08
N GLU A 233 -14.15 2.99 3.72
CA GLU A 233 -13.64 1.63 3.52
C GLU A 233 -14.63 0.55 3.90
N LYS A 234 -15.24 0.66 5.09
CA LYS A 234 -16.29 -0.27 5.52
C LYS A 234 -17.40 -0.34 4.50
N SER A 235 -17.88 0.82 4.01
CA SER A 235 -18.92 0.88 2.99
C SER A 235 -18.51 0.22 1.66
N TYR A 236 -17.22 0.27 1.31
CA TYR A 236 -16.69 -0.34 0.09
C TYR A 236 -16.50 -1.86 0.26
N ALA A 237 -16.03 -2.30 1.42
CA ALA A 237 -15.88 -3.71 1.78
C ALA A 237 -17.24 -4.42 1.90
N ASP A 238 -18.25 -3.78 2.48
CA ASP A 238 -19.58 -4.39 2.66
C ASP A 238 -20.30 -4.56 1.31
N LYS A 239 -20.19 -3.57 0.41
CA LYS A 239 -20.64 -3.71 -1.01
C LYS A 239 -19.82 -4.75 -1.78
N ARG A 240 -18.63 -5.06 -1.25
CA ARG A 240 -17.55 -5.95 -1.64
C ARG A 240 -17.74 -7.48 -1.51
N HIS A 241 -18.37 -8.03 -0.49
CA HIS A 241 -18.20 -9.47 -0.20
C HIS A 241 -19.37 -10.38 -0.63
N LYS A 242 -19.05 -11.50 -1.31
CA LYS A 242 -19.87 -12.73 -1.49
C LYS A 242 -18.93 -13.94 -1.33
N SER A 243 -19.38 -15.02 -0.69
CA SER A 243 -18.59 -16.26 -0.55
C SER A 243 -18.49 -17.00 -1.88
N LEU A 244 -17.29 -17.54 -2.18
CA LEU A 244 -17.02 -18.41 -3.33
C LEU A 244 -16.06 -19.52 -2.86
N GLU A 245 -16.42 -20.77 -3.10
CA GLU A 245 -15.61 -21.96 -2.81
C GLU A 245 -15.17 -22.59 -4.14
N PHE A 246 -13.98 -23.21 -4.16
CA PHE A 246 -13.44 -23.91 -5.35
C PHE A 246 -13.07 -25.34 -4.98
N ASP A 247 -13.28 -26.26 -5.92
CA ASP A 247 -12.91 -27.66 -5.78
C ASP A 247 -11.66 -28.00 -6.61
N VAL A 248 -10.93 -29.03 -6.17
CA VAL A 248 -9.75 -29.54 -6.90
C VAL A 248 -10.20 -30.06 -8.27
N GLY A 249 -9.79 -29.35 -9.33
CA GLY A 249 -10.17 -29.65 -10.72
C GLY A 249 -10.83 -28.48 -11.45
N ASP A 250 -11.20 -27.42 -10.72
CA ASP A 250 -11.75 -26.21 -11.30
C ASP A 250 -10.72 -25.45 -12.16
N ARG A 251 -11.17 -24.98 -13.32
CA ARG A 251 -10.34 -24.18 -14.23
C ARG A 251 -10.50 -22.70 -13.91
N VAL A 252 -9.43 -22.09 -13.40
CA VAL A 252 -9.35 -20.65 -13.12
C VAL A 252 -8.51 -19.93 -14.18
N MET A 253 -8.85 -18.67 -14.49
CA MET A 253 -8.08 -17.84 -15.42
C MET A 253 -7.06 -16.98 -14.67
N LEU A 254 -5.80 -17.03 -15.11
CA LEU A 254 -4.74 -16.16 -14.59
C LEU A 254 -4.81 -14.79 -15.26
N LYS A 255 -5.01 -13.72 -14.47
CA LYS A 255 -5.04 -12.35 -14.98
C LYS A 255 -3.61 -11.82 -15.18
N VAL A 256 -3.21 -11.62 -16.43
CA VAL A 256 -1.92 -11.01 -16.81
C VAL A 256 -2.11 -9.53 -17.19
N SER A 257 -1.33 -8.63 -16.58
CA SER A 257 -1.32 -7.21 -16.96
C SER A 257 -0.24 -6.95 -18.02
N PRO A 258 -0.51 -6.19 -19.09
CA PRO A 258 0.54 -5.78 -20.02
C PRO A 258 1.52 -4.85 -19.31
N TRP A 259 2.82 -5.15 -19.38
CA TRP A 259 3.88 -4.37 -18.77
C TRP A 259 3.83 -2.90 -19.20
N LYS A 260 3.99 -1.99 -18.24
CA LYS A 260 4.02 -0.54 -18.44
C LYS A 260 5.37 -0.16 -19.08
N GLY A 261 5.43 -0.18 -20.40
CA GLY A 261 6.59 0.31 -21.17
C GLY A 261 6.87 -0.46 -22.45
N LEU A 262 5.99 -0.40 -23.44
CA LEU A 262 6.38 -0.63 -24.83
C LEU A 262 5.45 0.14 -25.78
N VAL A 263 6.07 0.74 -26.78
CA VAL A 263 5.55 1.62 -27.85
C VAL A 263 4.12 1.30 -28.27
N ARG A 264 3.22 2.29 -28.16
CA ARG A 264 1.91 2.26 -28.83
C ARG A 264 2.14 2.23 -30.34
N TYR A 265 1.91 1.08 -30.98
CA TYR A 265 1.68 1.04 -32.43
C TYR A 265 0.30 1.65 -32.70
N ASP A 266 0.31 2.87 -33.25
CA ASP A 266 -0.86 3.59 -33.71
C ASP A 266 -1.39 2.93 -34.99
N PHE A 267 -2.48 2.18 -34.90
CA PHE A 267 -3.29 1.81 -36.06
C PHE A 267 -4.39 2.84 -36.26
N SER A 268 -4.00 4.04 -36.72
CA SER A 268 -4.92 5.00 -37.31
C SER A 268 -4.64 5.19 -38.80
N LYS A 269 -5.63 4.75 -39.61
CA LYS A 269 -5.97 5.23 -40.96
C LYS A 269 -4.86 5.23 -42.02
N ARG A 270 -4.80 4.15 -42.81
CA ARG A 270 -4.49 4.23 -44.25
C ARG A 270 -5.54 3.48 -45.09
N LYS A 271 -6.54 4.27 -45.51
CA LYS A 271 -7.09 4.37 -46.87
C LYS A 271 -6.83 3.17 -47.80
N GLN A 272 -7.86 2.36 -48.06
CA GLN A 272 -7.95 1.55 -49.27
C GLN A 272 -9.31 1.76 -49.93
N LYS A 273 -9.29 2.58 -50.98
CA LYS A 273 -10.26 2.58 -52.08
C LYS A 273 -9.44 2.58 -53.37
N LYS A 274 -9.88 1.74 -54.32
CA LYS A 274 -9.34 1.37 -55.65
C LYS A 274 -8.46 0.11 -55.62
N LEU A 275 -9.03 -1.07 -55.88
CA LEU A 275 -9.41 -1.71 -57.17
C LEU A 275 -8.22 -2.06 -58.09
N ALA A 276 -8.19 -3.37 -58.36
CA ALA A 276 -7.79 -4.07 -59.57
C ALA A 276 -6.29 -4.29 -59.89
N GLU A 277 -6.03 -5.59 -60.17
CA GLU A 277 -5.06 -6.13 -61.13
C GLU A 277 -3.56 -6.09 -60.77
N GLN A 278 -2.98 -7.24 -60.39
CA GLN A 278 -2.40 -8.19 -61.35
C GLN A 278 -1.65 -9.32 -60.61
N ASP A 279 -2.20 -10.52 -60.78
CA ASP A 279 -1.59 -11.82 -61.07
C ASP A 279 -0.10 -12.12 -60.81
N LEU A 280 0.08 -13.38 -60.36
CA LEU A 280 1.22 -14.29 -60.53
C LEU A 280 2.51 -13.92 -59.77
N ASN A 281 2.94 -14.74 -58.81
CA ASN A 281 3.70 -15.96 -59.09
C ASN A 281 4.19 -16.69 -57.81
N THR A 282 4.11 -18.03 -57.87
CA THR A 282 5.05 -19.05 -57.37
C THR A 282 5.38 -19.24 -55.87
N GLN A 283 4.87 -20.37 -55.35
CA GLN A 283 5.58 -21.52 -54.74
C GLN A 283 6.35 -21.40 -53.40
N SER A 284 5.86 -22.25 -52.48
CA SER A 284 6.58 -23.20 -51.61
C SER A 284 7.68 -22.69 -50.68
N THR A 285 7.52 -22.92 -49.38
CA THR A 285 8.16 -24.07 -48.70
C THR A 285 7.72 -24.13 -47.24
N ASN A 286 7.31 -25.34 -46.84
CA ASN A 286 7.22 -25.79 -45.46
C ASN A 286 8.57 -25.63 -44.75
N THR A 287 8.59 -25.29 -43.46
CA THR A 287 9.39 -26.02 -42.45
C THR A 287 8.83 -25.75 -41.06
N LYS A 288 8.41 -26.83 -40.39
CA LYS A 288 8.19 -26.96 -38.94
C LYS A 288 9.54 -27.02 -38.25
N VAL A 289 9.71 -26.40 -37.07
CA VAL A 289 10.52 -27.00 -35.98
C VAL A 289 9.92 -26.62 -34.63
N ASN A 290 9.64 -27.64 -33.83
CA ASN A 290 9.34 -27.58 -32.40
C ASN A 290 10.66 -27.58 -31.61
N PHE A 291 10.79 -26.72 -30.60
CA PHE A 291 10.93 -27.05 -29.17
C PHE A 291 10.78 -25.75 -28.37
#